data_AF-A0A4Z0ZI83-F1
#
_entry.id   AF-A0A4Z0ZI83-F1
#
_cell.length_a   1.000
_cell.length_b   1.000
_cell.length_c   1.000
_cell.angle_alpha   90.00
_cell.angle_beta   90.00
_cell.angle_gamma   90.00
#
_symmetry.space_group_name_H-M   'P 1'
#
loop_
_entity.id
_entity.type
_entity.pdbx_description
1 polymer ?
#
loop_
_entity_poly.entity_id
_entity_poly.type
_entity_poly.pdbx_seq_one_letter_code
_entity_poly.pdbx_strand_id
1 'polypeptide(L)'
;MRIEISRDATMALSLLPASQKPIGSAVSKDSFSLRGDLPGGSPFSLCDVSRPTDLFNIRSIELTRQPVHIDDEFTIHMYGAFLESFTPNASLDLQVNCGSHCEEYGAPPGQSPGESATADFCELSGIEQPLGGKKATCPPQEGYALITSSGYVFPMFFGTPGWYNFTFDAKTAEGDRIYCLTAEDIGMIVDGQDKEGG
;
A
#
# COMPACT_ATOMS: atom_id res chain seq x y z
N MET A 1 -8.45 -41.72 30.79
CA MET A 1 -7.08 -42.09 30.42
C MET A 1 -6.24 -40.82 30.56
N ARG A 2 -5.47 -40.71 31.65
CA ARG A 2 -4.63 -39.55 31.98
C ARG A 2 -3.22 -39.85 31.47
N ILE A 3 -2.63 -38.91 30.75
CA ILE A 3 -1.22 -38.97 30.34
C ILE A 3 -0.53 -37.85 31.12
N GLU A 4 0.21 -38.22 32.16
CA GLU A 4 1.24 -37.39 32.78
C GLU A 4 2.59 -37.96 32.33
N ILE A 5 3.44 -37.14 31.70
CA ILE A 5 4.85 -37.47 31.51
C ILE A 5 5.69 -36.24 31.87
N SER A 6 6.33 -36.39 33.03
CA SER A 6 7.68 -35.99 33.44
C SER A 6 8.18 -34.56 33.25
N ARG A 7 8.41 -33.94 34.41
CA ARG A 7 9.41 -32.89 34.66
C ARG A 7 10.85 -33.44 34.56
N ASP A 8 11.77 -32.48 34.52
CA ASP A 8 13.18 -32.50 34.93
C ASP A 8 14.27 -32.72 33.86
N ALA A 9 14.88 -31.59 33.46
CA ALA A 9 16.34 -31.45 33.43
C ALA A 9 16.71 -29.98 33.70
N THR A 10 17.25 -29.73 34.90
CA THR A 10 17.75 -28.42 35.34
C THR A 10 19.28 -28.51 35.47
N MET A 11 19.94 -27.36 35.30
CA MET A 11 21.35 -27.01 35.61
C MET A 11 22.41 -27.42 34.56
N ALA A 12 23.46 -26.63 34.27
CA ALA A 12 24.00 -25.47 34.97
C ALA A 12 24.84 -24.56 34.04
N LEU A 13 25.08 -23.36 34.56
CA LEU A 13 25.94 -22.28 34.09
C LEU A 13 27.41 -22.67 33.86
N SER A 14 28.04 -21.98 32.90
CA SER A 14 29.44 -21.56 33.05
C SER A 14 29.64 -20.15 32.51
N LEU A 15 29.93 -19.25 33.44
CA LEU A 15 30.47 -17.90 33.25
C LEU A 15 31.87 -17.96 32.61
N LEU A 16 32.22 -16.99 31.77
CA LEU A 16 33.30 -16.00 31.98
C LEU A 16 33.52 -15.14 30.70
N PRO A 17 34.21 -13.99 30.80
CA PRO A 17 33.89 -12.74 30.12
C PRO A 17 34.90 -12.33 29.04
N ALA A 18 34.75 -11.09 28.57
CA ALA A 18 35.74 -10.24 27.89
C ALA A 18 35.71 -10.21 26.35
N SER A 19 34.89 -9.29 25.81
CA SER A 19 35.38 -8.17 24.98
C SER A 19 34.19 -7.39 24.42
N GLN A 20 33.64 -6.47 25.20
CA GLN A 20 32.84 -5.40 24.62
C GLN A 20 33.79 -4.34 24.08
N LYS A 21 34.01 -4.38 22.76
CA LYS A 21 34.56 -3.26 22.00
C LYS A 21 33.40 -2.29 21.76
N PRO A 22 33.45 -1.03 22.21
CA PRO A 22 32.45 -0.05 21.83
C PRO A 22 32.74 0.34 20.38
N ILE A 23 32.04 -0.31 19.45
CA ILE A 23 31.95 0.22 18.08
C ILE A 23 30.89 1.31 18.16
N GLY A 24 31.36 2.55 18.32
CA GLY A 24 30.61 3.73 17.93
C GLY A 24 30.42 3.67 16.41
N SER A 25 29.40 2.93 15.97
CA SER A 25 28.87 3.11 14.64
C SER A 25 27.98 4.34 14.69
N ALA A 26 28.51 5.44 14.20
CA ALA A 26 27.68 6.50 13.65
C ALA A 26 26.65 5.81 12.75
N VAL A 27 25.38 5.94 13.11
CA VAL A 27 24.28 5.56 12.21
C VAL A 27 24.47 6.45 10.98
N SER A 28 25.06 5.86 9.93
CA SER A 28 25.02 6.42 8.60
C SER A 28 23.55 6.65 8.33
N LYS A 29 23.16 7.91 8.18
CA LYS A 29 21.91 8.26 7.51
C LYS A 29 22.10 7.80 6.06
N ASP A 30 21.92 6.51 5.83
CA ASP A 30 21.72 6.00 4.50
C ASP A 30 20.45 6.67 4.01
N SER A 31 20.67 7.67 3.16
CA SER A 31 19.67 8.23 2.29
C SER A 31 19.15 7.06 1.45
N PHE A 32 18.08 6.43 1.92
CA PHE A 32 17.28 5.52 1.12
C PHE A 32 16.97 6.23 -0.18
N SER A 33 17.53 5.74 -1.28
CA SER A 33 17.14 6.17 -2.61
C SER A 33 15.67 5.77 -2.77
N LEU A 34 14.78 6.76 -2.73
CA LEU A 34 13.31 6.65 -2.73
C LEU A 34 12.73 6.18 -4.07
N ARG A 35 13.40 5.24 -4.74
CA ARG A 35 12.78 4.32 -5.71
C ARG A 35 12.84 2.90 -5.13
N GLY A 36 12.52 2.79 -3.84
CA GLY A 36 12.48 1.51 -3.17
C GLY A 36 11.19 0.81 -3.53
N ASP A 37 11.28 -0.26 -4.32
CA ASP A 37 10.19 -1.21 -4.50
C ASP A 37 9.60 -1.52 -3.12
N LEU A 38 8.30 -1.26 -2.95
CA LEU A 38 7.67 -1.51 -1.67
C LEU A 38 7.59 -3.02 -1.45
N PRO A 39 8.06 -3.54 -0.31
CA PRO A 39 8.00 -4.96 -0.05
C PRO A 39 6.54 -5.41 0.07
N GLY A 40 6.22 -6.56 -0.52
CA GLY A 40 4.86 -7.11 -0.58
C GLY A 40 4.44 -7.69 -1.94
N GLY A 41 5.29 -7.59 -2.97
CA GLY A 41 5.00 -8.21 -4.28
C GLY A 41 3.81 -7.55 -4.99
N SER A 42 3.61 -6.26 -4.74
CA SER A 42 2.51 -5.49 -5.30
C SER A 42 2.98 -4.66 -6.50
N PRO A 43 2.08 -4.27 -7.43
CA PRO A 43 2.42 -3.35 -8.52
C PRO A 43 2.67 -1.91 -8.04
N PHE A 44 2.66 -1.65 -6.73
CA PHE A 44 2.75 -0.31 -6.17
C PHE A 44 4.18 0.15 -5.93
N SER A 45 4.42 1.41 -6.27
CA SER A 45 5.61 2.19 -5.97
C SER A 45 5.20 3.51 -5.30
N LEU A 46 6.12 4.13 -4.56
CA LEU A 46 5.91 5.49 -4.06
C LEU A 46 6.03 6.47 -5.24
N CYS A 47 5.16 7.49 -5.28
CA CYS A 47 5.29 8.55 -6.29
C CYS A 47 6.65 9.27 -6.17
N ASP A 48 7.21 9.79 -7.27
CA ASP A 48 8.46 10.58 -7.24
C ASP A 48 8.38 11.82 -6.32
N VAL A 49 7.17 12.34 -6.12
CA VAL A 49 6.89 13.48 -5.25
C VAL A 49 6.76 13.10 -3.76
N SER A 50 6.73 11.80 -3.45
CA SER A 50 6.63 11.30 -2.07
C SER A 50 7.89 11.64 -1.30
N ARG A 51 7.73 11.92 -0.01
CA ARG A 51 8.82 12.42 0.84
C ARG A 51 8.91 11.60 2.12
N PRO A 52 10.08 11.59 2.78
CA PRO A 52 10.19 11.09 4.15
C PRO A 52 9.28 11.83 5.15
N THR A 53 8.72 12.97 4.77
CA THR A 53 7.81 13.79 5.55
C THR A 53 6.33 13.48 5.29
N ASP A 54 6.01 12.54 4.40
CA ASP A 54 4.63 12.09 4.21
C ASP A 54 4.12 11.48 5.53
N LEU A 55 2.90 11.81 5.92
CA LEU A 55 2.39 11.52 7.27
C LEU A 55 2.21 10.02 7.55
N PHE A 56 2.11 9.18 6.51
CA PHE A 56 2.04 7.73 6.63
C PHE A 56 3.27 7.07 5.99
N ASN A 57 4.13 6.52 6.84
CA ASN A 57 5.30 5.79 6.42
C ASN A 57 4.91 4.35 6.07
N ILE A 58 4.74 4.08 4.78
CA ILE A 58 4.38 2.75 4.25
C ILE A 58 5.57 1.80 4.41
N ARG A 59 5.33 0.68 5.08
CA ARG A 59 6.31 -0.38 5.30
C ARG A 59 6.11 -1.55 4.38
N SER A 60 4.87 -1.88 4.07
CA SER A 60 4.51 -2.90 3.08
C SER A 60 3.13 -2.63 2.52
N ILE A 61 2.90 -3.12 1.31
CA ILE A 61 1.61 -3.01 0.64
C ILE A 61 1.33 -4.31 -0.11
N GLU A 62 0.09 -4.78 -0.01
CA GLU A 62 -0.39 -6.01 -0.63
C GLU A 62 -1.69 -5.73 -1.37
N LEU A 63 -1.83 -6.34 -2.54
CA LEU A 63 -3.05 -6.33 -3.33
C LEU A 63 -3.60 -7.75 -3.34
N THR A 64 -4.83 -7.95 -2.88
CA THR A 64 -5.43 -9.29 -2.71
C THR A 64 -5.64 -10.05 -4.02
N ARG A 65 -5.61 -9.36 -5.17
CA ARG A 65 -5.87 -9.93 -6.48
C ARG A 65 -4.91 -9.37 -7.54
N GLN A 66 -4.22 -10.26 -8.25
CA GLN A 66 -3.30 -9.92 -9.34
C GLN A 66 -3.35 -11.01 -10.43
N PRO A 67 -3.60 -10.69 -11.71
CA PRO A 67 -4.03 -9.38 -12.21
C PRO A 67 -5.44 -9.01 -11.71
N VAL A 68 -5.82 -7.74 -11.84
CA VAL A 68 -7.17 -7.26 -11.53
C VAL A 68 -7.95 -7.18 -12.83
N HIS A 69 -9.04 -7.93 -12.98
CA HIS A 69 -9.87 -7.89 -14.18
C HIS A 69 -10.96 -6.83 -14.08
N ILE A 70 -11.57 -6.50 -15.22
CA ILE A 70 -12.79 -5.69 -15.23
C ILE A 70 -13.89 -6.49 -14.51
N ASP A 71 -14.75 -5.79 -13.74
CA ASP A 71 -15.73 -6.37 -12.83
C ASP A 71 -15.17 -7.10 -11.60
N ASP A 72 -13.87 -6.97 -11.32
CA ASP A 72 -13.30 -7.50 -10.08
C ASP A 72 -13.44 -6.55 -8.88
N GLU A 73 -13.74 -7.14 -7.74
CA GLU A 73 -13.40 -6.56 -6.44
C GLU A 73 -11.92 -6.85 -6.11
N PHE A 74 -11.26 -5.86 -5.53
CA PHE A 74 -9.91 -5.99 -5.01
C PHE A 74 -9.77 -5.25 -3.68
N THR A 75 -8.77 -5.62 -2.90
CA THR A 75 -8.46 -4.99 -1.62
C THR A 75 -6.98 -4.68 -1.56
N ILE A 76 -6.67 -3.45 -1.15
CA ILE A 76 -5.32 -3.00 -0.88
C ILE A 76 -5.14 -2.99 0.65
N HIS A 77 -4.12 -3.71 1.12
CA HIS A 77 -3.68 -3.68 2.50
C HIS A 77 -2.35 -2.94 2.59
N MET A 78 -2.32 -1.82 3.30
CA MET A 78 -1.10 -1.05 3.57
C MET A 78 -0.76 -1.12 5.04
N TYR A 79 0.42 -1.64 5.35
CA TYR A 79 0.96 -1.63 6.70
C TYR A 79 2.03 -0.55 6.82
N GLY A 80 1.94 0.24 7.88
CA GLY A 80 2.83 1.37 8.06
C GLY A 80 2.66 2.03 9.43
N ALA A 81 3.13 3.27 9.54
CA ALA A 81 2.93 4.08 10.74
C ALA A 81 2.61 5.53 10.38
N PHE A 82 1.60 6.10 11.06
CA PHE A 82 1.36 7.53 11.04
C PHE A 82 2.42 8.24 11.88
N LEU A 83 3.07 9.25 11.33
CA LEU A 83 4.10 10.05 12.00
C LEU A 83 3.48 11.03 13.00
N GLU A 84 2.25 11.45 12.76
CA GLU A 84 1.44 12.30 13.64
C GLU A 84 -0.05 12.16 13.32
N SER A 85 -0.91 12.70 14.20
CA SER A 85 -2.34 12.83 13.94
C SER A 85 -2.60 14.03 13.02
N PHE A 86 -3.64 13.95 12.20
CA PHE A 86 -4.09 15.06 11.35
C PHE A 86 -5.56 15.42 11.58
N THR A 87 -6.08 16.44 10.89
CA THR A 87 -7.45 16.93 11.05
C THR A 87 -8.46 16.10 10.24
N PRO A 88 -9.75 16.10 10.60
CA PRO A 88 -10.79 15.49 9.76
C PRO A 88 -10.85 16.09 8.34
N ASN A 89 -11.54 15.41 7.44
CA ASN A 89 -11.72 15.80 6.02
C ASN A 89 -10.44 15.68 5.17
N ALA A 90 -9.61 14.68 5.45
CA ALA A 90 -8.56 14.27 4.54
C ALA A 90 -9.16 13.75 3.22
N SER A 91 -8.48 13.99 2.11
CA SER A 91 -8.91 13.57 0.78
C SER A 91 -7.99 12.49 0.22
N LEU A 92 -8.55 11.66 -0.66
CA LEU A 92 -7.82 10.74 -1.52
C LEU A 92 -8.11 11.12 -2.97
N ASP A 93 -7.10 11.62 -3.67
CA ASP A 93 -7.16 11.87 -5.10
C ASP A 93 -6.74 10.60 -5.83
N LEU A 94 -7.66 10.01 -6.59
CA LEU A 94 -7.43 8.91 -7.50
C LEU A 94 -7.28 9.46 -8.91
N GLN A 95 -6.22 9.05 -9.61
CA GLN A 95 -6.06 9.27 -11.04
C GLN A 95 -5.84 7.94 -11.72
N VAL A 96 -6.52 7.74 -12.83
CA VAL A 96 -6.40 6.56 -13.68
C VAL A 96 -6.03 7.05 -15.06
N ASN A 97 -4.92 6.58 -15.58
CA ASN A 97 -4.51 6.87 -16.95
C ASN A 97 -4.33 5.57 -17.70
N CYS A 98 -4.57 5.61 -19.01
CA CYS A 98 -4.07 4.55 -19.86
C CYS A 98 -2.55 4.49 -19.70
N GLY A 99 -2.04 3.31 -19.36
CA GLY A 99 -0.63 2.99 -19.32
C GLY A 99 -0.19 2.43 -20.67
N SER A 100 0.43 1.26 -20.64
CA SER A 100 0.84 0.57 -21.86
C SER A 100 -0.34 -0.11 -22.57
N HIS A 101 -0.16 -0.44 -23.86
CA HIS A 101 -1.05 -1.30 -24.63
C HIS A 101 -2.51 -0.86 -24.85
N CYS A 102 -3.09 0.21 -24.28
CA CYS A 102 -4.52 0.50 -24.54
C CYS A 102 -4.80 0.84 -26.02
N GLU A 103 -3.83 1.41 -26.75
CA GLU A 103 -3.96 1.64 -28.20
C GLU A 103 -4.15 0.32 -28.98
N GLU A 104 -3.53 -0.78 -28.52
CA GLU A 104 -3.68 -2.10 -29.12
C GLU A 104 -5.12 -2.64 -28.96
N TYR A 105 -5.84 -2.16 -27.93
CA TYR A 105 -7.24 -2.47 -27.66
C TYR A 105 -8.21 -1.39 -28.19
N GLY A 106 -7.72 -0.51 -29.06
CA GLY A 106 -8.56 0.44 -29.78
C GLY A 106 -8.77 1.78 -29.08
N ALA A 107 -8.03 2.10 -28.02
CA ALA A 107 -7.98 3.47 -27.51
C ALA A 107 -7.42 4.40 -28.61
N PRO A 108 -8.05 5.56 -28.90
CA PRO A 108 -7.55 6.43 -29.94
C PRO A 108 -6.17 7.00 -29.56
N PRO A 109 -5.23 7.08 -30.51
CA PRO A 109 -3.88 7.55 -30.22
C PRO A 109 -3.91 8.99 -29.67
N GLY A 110 -3.29 9.19 -28.51
CA GLY A 110 -3.30 10.48 -27.81
C GLY A 110 -4.64 10.87 -27.15
N GLN A 111 -5.66 10.00 -27.19
CA GLN A 111 -6.87 10.12 -26.37
C GLN A 111 -6.94 8.95 -25.40
N SER A 112 -6.32 9.14 -24.25
CA SER A 112 -6.68 8.39 -23.07
C SER A 112 -7.25 9.40 -22.10
N PRO A 113 -8.59 9.49 -21.95
CA PRO A 113 -9.14 10.33 -20.92
C PRO A 113 -8.64 9.76 -19.60
N GLY A 114 -7.65 10.42 -19.01
CA GLY A 114 -7.30 10.17 -17.63
C GLY A 114 -8.55 10.48 -16.81
N GLU A 115 -9.05 9.50 -16.08
CA GLU A 115 -10.12 9.75 -15.14
C GLU A 115 -9.53 10.16 -13.81
N SER A 116 -10.19 11.11 -13.16
CA SER A 116 -9.81 11.51 -11.80
C SER A 116 -11.04 11.58 -10.94
N ALA A 117 -10.89 11.13 -9.71
CA ALA A 117 -11.91 11.19 -8.68
C ALA A 117 -11.26 11.61 -7.37
N THR A 118 -11.99 12.38 -6.58
CA THR A 118 -11.59 12.70 -5.21
C THR A 118 -12.64 12.13 -4.28
N ALA A 119 -12.18 11.47 -3.22
CA ALA A 119 -13.03 10.89 -2.19
C ALA A 119 -12.56 11.31 -0.81
N ASP A 120 -13.43 11.14 0.20
CA ASP A 120 -13.03 11.28 1.59
C ASP A 120 -12.12 10.11 1.97
N PHE A 121 -10.93 10.43 2.48
CA PHE A 121 -9.92 9.45 2.86
C PHE A 121 -10.42 8.53 3.97
N CYS A 122 -11.11 9.08 4.96
CA CYS A 122 -11.61 8.33 6.12
C CYS A 122 -12.74 7.36 5.74
N GLU A 123 -13.57 7.71 4.76
CA GLU A 123 -14.64 6.85 4.26
C GLU A 123 -14.10 5.65 3.46
N LEU A 124 -13.05 5.86 2.64
CA LEU A 124 -12.45 4.80 1.81
C LEU A 124 -11.35 4.00 2.51
N SER A 125 -10.88 4.47 3.66
CA SER A 125 -9.78 3.83 4.42
C SER A 125 -10.31 3.13 5.66
N GLY A 126 -10.35 1.81 5.62
CA GLY A 126 -10.48 0.97 6.80
C GLY A 126 -9.20 1.01 7.63
N ILE A 127 -9.06 2.04 8.48
CA ILE A 127 -7.89 2.20 9.35
C ILE A 127 -8.06 1.36 10.60
N GLU A 128 -7.06 0.53 10.90
CA GLU A 128 -6.92 -0.24 12.12
C GLU A 128 -5.62 0.14 12.82
N GLN A 129 -5.67 0.43 14.12
CA GLN A 129 -4.51 0.76 14.94
C GLN A 129 -4.54 -0.06 16.23
N PRO A 130 -3.39 -0.51 16.75
CA PRO A 130 -3.30 -1.23 18.02
C PRO A 130 -3.44 -0.25 19.21
N LEU A 131 -4.62 0.36 19.36
CA LEU A 131 -4.92 1.37 20.39
C LEU A 131 -5.27 0.75 21.76
N GLY A 132 -4.61 -0.35 22.13
CA GLY A 132 -4.85 -1.03 23.42
C GLY A 132 -6.30 -1.50 23.60
N GLY A 133 -6.94 -1.98 22.52
CA GLY A 133 -8.32 -2.51 22.54
C GLY A 133 -9.42 -1.50 22.17
N LYS A 134 -9.05 -0.28 21.75
CA LYS A 134 -10.01 0.68 21.17
C LYS A 134 -10.08 0.53 19.65
N LYS A 135 -11.28 0.72 19.09
CA LYS A 135 -11.46 0.83 17.65
C LYS A 135 -10.74 2.11 17.18
N ALA A 136 -9.99 2.02 16.09
CA ALA A 136 -9.39 3.20 15.48
C ALA A 136 -10.49 4.17 15.04
N THR A 137 -10.20 5.46 15.22
CA THR A 137 -11.03 6.56 14.74
C THR A 137 -10.29 7.25 13.60
N CYS A 138 -11.03 7.83 12.66
CA CYS A 138 -10.47 8.79 11.73
C CYS A 138 -10.80 10.20 12.24
N PRO A 139 -9.82 11.11 12.38
CA PRO A 139 -8.42 10.95 11.99
C PRO A 139 -7.63 9.98 12.92
N PRO A 140 -6.61 9.31 12.37
CA PRO A 140 -5.78 8.37 13.10
C PRO A 140 -4.85 9.08 14.09
N GLN A 141 -4.38 8.33 15.08
CA GLN A 141 -3.34 8.80 15.99
C GLN A 141 -1.94 8.45 15.46
N GLU A 142 -0.91 9.09 16.00
CA GLU A 142 0.48 8.68 15.77
C GLU A 142 0.67 7.19 16.13
N GLY A 143 1.39 6.46 15.27
CA GLY A 143 1.77 5.07 15.51
C GLY A 143 1.41 4.12 14.37
N TYR A 144 1.65 2.82 14.60
CA TYR A 144 1.41 1.78 13.60
C TYR A 144 -0.05 1.68 13.20
N ALA A 145 -0.30 1.41 11.93
CA ALA A 145 -1.62 1.17 11.40
C ALA A 145 -1.61 0.17 10.26
N LEU A 146 -2.73 -0.52 10.10
CA LEU A 146 -3.13 -1.21 8.88
C LEU A 146 -4.23 -0.38 8.23
N ILE A 147 -4.03 0.02 6.98
CA ILE A 147 -5.06 0.65 6.16
C ILE A 147 -5.56 -0.40 5.17
N THR A 148 -6.87 -0.62 5.14
CA THR A 148 -7.53 -1.49 4.18
C THR A 148 -8.46 -0.66 3.30
N SER A 149 -8.23 -0.66 1.99
CA SER A 149 -9.09 0.02 1.02
C SER A 149 -9.63 -1.00 0.02
N SER A 150 -10.95 -1.03 -0.16
CA SER A 150 -11.60 -1.90 -1.13
C SER A 150 -11.93 -1.10 -2.39
N GLY A 151 -11.71 -1.72 -3.55
CA GLY A 151 -12.04 -1.14 -4.84
C GLY A 151 -12.82 -2.14 -5.70
N TYR A 152 -13.53 -1.59 -6.68
CA TYR A 152 -14.21 -2.35 -7.72
C TYR A 152 -13.87 -1.75 -9.08
N VAL A 153 -13.49 -2.57 -10.04
CA VAL A 153 -13.17 -2.15 -11.40
C VAL A 153 -14.45 -2.03 -12.22
N PHE A 154 -15.14 -0.89 -12.11
CA PHE A 154 -16.38 -0.68 -12.85
C PHE A 154 -16.12 -0.60 -14.36
N PRO A 155 -16.76 -1.46 -15.19
CA PRO A 155 -16.57 -1.46 -16.64
C PRO A 155 -16.82 -0.11 -17.30
N MET A 156 -17.71 0.70 -16.72
CA MET A 156 -18.06 2.01 -17.27
C MET A 156 -16.90 3.03 -17.25
N PHE A 157 -15.91 2.86 -16.37
CA PHE A 157 -14.72 3.72 -16.29
C PHE A 157 -13.56 3.22 -17.17
N PHE A 158 -13.62 1.95 -17.59
CA PHE A 158 -12.60 1.31 -18.42
C PHE A 158 -13.21 0.98 -19.77
N GLY A 159 -13.30 2.01 -20.63
CA GLY A 159 -13.95 1.91 -21.94
C GLY A 159 -13.28 0.93 -22.92
N THR A 160 -12.05 0.51 -22.62
CA THR A 160 -11.29 -0.49 -23.38
C THR A 160 -10.47 -1.38 -22.44
N PRO A 161 -10.25 -2.66 -22.76
CA PRO A 161 -9.21 -3.44 -22.10
C PRO A 161 -7.84 -2.75 -22.26
N GLY A 162 -6.90 -2.99 -21.35
CA GLY A 162 -5.57 -2.41 -21.45
C GLY A 162 -4.84 -2.42 -20.12
N TRP A 163 -3.63 -1.86 -20.12
CA TRP A 163 -2.83 -1.71 -18.92
C TRP A 163 -3.00 -0.28 -18.45
N TYR A 164 -3.36 -0.14 -17.17
CA TYR A 164 -3.70 1.14 -16.59
C TYR A 164 -2.71 1.51 -15.50
N ASN A 165 -2.41 2.81 -15.46
CA ASN A 165 -1.59 3.42 -14.42
C ASN A 165 -2.51 4.13 -13.44
N PHE A 166 -2.36 3.78 -12.16
CA PHE A 166 -3.14 4.37 -11.07
C PHE A 166 -2.23 5.25 -10.22
N THR A 167 -2.74 6.39 -9.80
CA THR A 167 -2.11 7.25 -8.80
C THR A 167 -3.10 7.49 -7.66
N PHE A 168 -2.64 7.25 -6.43
CA PHE A 168 -3.37 7.50 -5.20
C PHE A 168 -2.59 8.56 -4.41
N ASP A 169 -3.11 9.78 -4.31
CA ASP A 169 -2.49 10.88 -3.54
C ASP A 169 -3.40 11.29 -2.39
N ALA A 170 -3.08 10.84 -1.18
CA ALA A 170 -3.84 11.13 0.02
C ALA A 170 -3.29 12.38 0.72
N LYS A 171 -4.16 13.32 1.10
CA LYS A 171 -3.78 14.59 1.73
C LYS A 171 -4.69 14.96 2.89
N THR A 172 -4.18 15.71 3.86
CA THR A 172 -4.99 16.35 4.92
C THR A 172 -5.79 17.53 4.36
N ALA A 173 -6.72 18.06 5.15
CA ALA A 173 -7.47 19.27 4.79
C ALA A 173 -6.56 20.50 4.60
N GLU A 174 -5.41 20.53 5.27
CA GLU A 174 -4.39 21.59 5.16
C GLU A 174 -3.49 21.41 3.93
N GLY A 175 -3.58 20.26 3.24
CA GLY A 175 -2.80 19.94 2.05
C GLY A 175 -1.50 19.19 2.34
N ASP A 176 -1.25 18.79 3.59
CA ASP A 176 -0.12 17.94 3.94
C ASP A 176 -0.34 16.53 3.41
N ARG A 177 0.68 15.93 2.81
CA ARG A 177 0.53 14.61 2.19
C ARG A 177 0.55 13.50 3.24
N ILE A 178 -0.43 12.62 3.18
CA ILE A 178 -0.48 11.40 3.97
C ILE A 178 0.39 10.33 3.31
N TYR A 179 0.14 10.00 2.04
CA TYR A 179 1.02 9.18 1.22
C TYR A 179 0.73 9.47 -0.27
N CYS A 180 1.65 9.06 -1.15
CA CYS A 180 1.39 8.98 -2.58
C CYS A 180 1.90 7.65 -3.15
N LEU A 181 1.02 6.93 -3.82
CA LEU A 181 1.32 5.66 -4.47
C LEU A 181 0.99 5.71 -5.96
N THR A 182 1.82 5.05 -6.75
CA THR A 182 1.56 4.74 -8.15
C THR A 182 1.50 3.23 -8.34
N ALA A 183 0.61 2.75 -9.18
CA ALA A 183 0.66 1.38 -9.68
C ALA A 183 0.73 1.43 -11.20
N GLU A 184 1.73 0.76 -11.76
CA GLU A 184 1.92 0.72 -13.21
C GLU A 184 1.46 -0.63 -13.75
N ASP A 185 0.98 -0.61 -14.99
CA ASP A 185 0.71 -1.82 -15.76
C ASP A 185 -0.25 -2.82 -15.08
N ILE A 186 -1.30 -2.29 -14.42
CA ILE A 186 -2.41 -3.14 -13.97
C ILE A 186 -3.24 -3.50 -15.20
N GLY A 187 -3.08 -4.73 -15.68
CA GLY A 187 -3.82 -5.27 -16.81
C GLY A 187 -5.30 -5.45 -16.47
N MET A 188 -6.14 -4.56 -17.00
CA MET A 188 -7.60 -4.63 -16.92
C MET A 188 -8.11 -5.33 -18.18
N ILE A 189 -8.44 -6.62 -18.04
CA ILE A 189 -8.87 -7.48 -19.14
C ILE A 189 -10.36 -7.79 -18.97
N VAL A 190 -11.11 -7.83 -20.08
CA VAL A 190 -12.49 -8.31 -20.11
C VAL A 190 -12.48 -9.83 -20.11
N ASP A 191 -13.21 -10.44 -19.18
CA ASP A 191 -13.35 -11.90 -19.10
C ASP A 191 -13.77 -12.50 -20.45
N GLY A 192 -12.95 -13.41 -20.96
CA GLY A 192 -13.21 -14.15 -22.20
C GLY A 192 -12.41 -13.75 -23.43
N GLN A 193 -11.55 -12.71 -23.38
CA GLN A 193 -10.62 -12.41 -24.49
C GLN A 193 -9.29 -13.18 -24.45
N ASP A 194 -8.98 -13.91 -23.38
CA ASP A 194 -7.77 -14.74 -23.27
C ASP A 194 -7.82 -16.07 -24.08
N LYS A 195 -8.86 -16.28 -24.90
CA LYS A 195 -9.10 -17.59 -25.56
C LYS A 195 -8.74 -17.69 -27.04
N GLU A 196 -8.25 -16.64 -27.70
CA GLU A 196 -7.86 -16.72 -29.11
C GLU A 196 -6.42 -16.27 -29.34
N GLY A 197 -5.49 -17.10 -28.86
CA GLY A 197 -4.06 -17.04 -29.20
C GLY A 197 -3.53 -18.44 -29.48
N GLY A 198 -4.07 -19.08 -30.53
CA GLY A 198 -3.57 -20.31 -31.14
C GLY A 198 -3.15 -20.06 -32.59
#